data_AF-J7S482-F1
#
_entry.id   AF-J7S482-F1
#
_cell.length_a   1.000
_cell.length_b   1.000
_cell.length_c   1.000
_cell.angle_alpha   90.00
_cell.angle_beta   90.00
_cell.angle_gamma   90.00
#
_symmetry.space_group_name_H-M   'P 1'
#
loop_
_entity.id
_entity.type
_entity.pdbx_description
1 polymer ?
#
loop_
_entity_poly.entity_id
_entity_poly.type
_entity_poly.pdbx_seq_one_letter_code
_entity_poly.pdbx_strand_id
1 'polypeptide(L)'
;MQVNKRVSVLFENADDISARFERTDTHVTVEAPNDAVVQTRWQFVGTEIDVPENVTERVTWAHNDRKFNVLHPYINAGFNFYTTNVSRGFGRGKPLSSTPKYSLLHLDDSEIVDVQSYLPSQIDYNSFLHWRLDDCQYDIAVRGGLVEVNEFCPLLKNSAATFRKETGVENMELGLFYVDSQDSVDINLSGIRCGWTSDAKVERCLKTTLFYNPAYIYNSTNGTSPISLQEPVGLHPKVQIDLTSYEPVDKCEYYVFLQLPVEIFVDKFQSDPMFVFGEHDLELPAYKLEDKSWGSETLYSLKPGELNEITLHSRYVAPASIASYANASFTPEVFRACDTDSDTVVQNPFYTKGLGLESFFTPNTNFAFQNSTTLTVNIPRPGLESYQTVQYSSMAIIVFGLIYLLSKMFFSKPQQTTASKSKKIN
;
A
#
# COMPACT_ATOMS: atom_id res chain seq x y z
N MET A 1 -10.61 -23.05 -21.08
CA MET A 1 -10.31 -21.71 -20.56
C MET A 1 -10.20 -20.72 -21.71
N GLN A 2 -10.92 -19.62 -21.67
CA GLN A 2 -10.84 -18.51 -22.62
C GLN A 2 -9.79 -17.51 -22.12
N VAL A 3 -8.90 -17.06 -23.01
CA VAL A 3 -7.85 -16.08 -22.69
C VAL A 3 -8.00 -14.87 -23.60
N ASN A 4 -8.17 -13.69 -23.02
CA ASN A 4 -8.23 -12.42 -23.74
C ASN A 4 -7.07 -11.52 -23.32
N LYS A 5 -6.56 -10.74 -24.28
CA LYS A 5 -5.46 -9.80 -24.08
C LYS A 5 -5.85 -8.41 -24.58
N ARG A 6 -5.67 -7.40 -23.76
CA ARG A 6 -5.76 -5.99 -24.18
C ARG A 6 -4.47 -5.29 -23.83
N VAL A 7 -3.91 -4.56 -24.78
CA VAL A 7 -2.74 -3.69 -24.56
C VAL A 7 -3.16 -2.26 -24.78
N SER A 8 -2.83 -1.37 -23.85
CA SER A 8 -3.00 0.07 -23.99
C SER A 8 -1.65 0.76 -23.81
N VAL A 9 -1.23 1.54 -24.79
CA VAL A 9 -0.01 2.34 -24.74
C VAL A 9 -0.39 3.81 -24.65
N LEU A 10 0.07 4.49 -23.61
CA LEU A 10 -0.15 5.92 -23.40
C LEU A 10 1.10 6.70 -23.83
N PHE A 11 0.93 7.56 -24.83
CA PHE A 11 1.91 8.52 -25.30
C PHE A 11 1.64 9.92 -24.73
N GLU A 12 2.67 10.76 -24.72
CA GLU A 12 2.53 12.16 -24.30
C GLU A 12 1.68 12.95 -25.30
N ASN A 13 1.93 12.79 -26.61
CA ASN A 13 1.27 13.59 -27.65
C ASN A 13 0.74 12.76 -28.83
N ALA A 14 -0.19 13.35 -29.58
CA ALA A 14 -0.78 12.73 -30.78
C ALA A 14 0.26 12.43 -31.88
N ASP A 15 1.27 13.29 -32.02
CA ASP A 15 2.31 13.16 -33.04
C ASP A 15 3.20 11.92 -32.79
N ASP A 16 3.36 11.52 -31.52
CA ASP A 16 4.17 10.38 -31.12
C ASP A 16 3.61 9.05 -31.66
N ILE A 17 2.28 8.94 -31.75
CA ILE A 17 1.60 7.78 -32.35
C ILE A 17 1.84 7.73 -33.86
N SER A 18 1.80 8.88 -34.53
CA SER A 18 1.80 8.93 -36.00
C SER A 18 3.20 8.78 -36.59
N ALA A 19 4.24 9.21 -35.86
CA ALA A 19 5.60 9.27 -36.38
C ALA A 19 6.35 7.93 -36.38
N ARG A 20 5.99 6.98 -35.49
CA ARG A 20 6.73 5.71 -35.31
C ARG A 20 5.83 4.50 -35.06
N PHE A 21 4.71 4.47 -35.77
CA PHE A 21 3.80 3.33 -35.84
C PHE A 21 4.05 2.55 -37.12
N GLU A 22 4.51 1.30 -36.98
CA GLU A 22 4.69 0.37 -38.09
C GLU A 22 3.70 -0.79 -37.96
N ARG A 23 3.00 -1.08 -39.05
CA ARG A 23 2.02 -2.17 -39.10
C ARG A 23 2.36 -3.14 -40.21
N THR A 24 2.43 -4.41 -39.84
CA THR A 24 2.46 -5.55 -40.76
C THR A 24 1.12 -6.31 -40.68
N ASP A 25 0.95 -7.34 -41.50
CA ASP A 25 -0.28 -8.15 -41.49
C ASP A 25 -0.52 -8.88 -40.16
N THR A 26 0.53 -9.07 -39.35
CA THR A 26 0.48 -9.91 -38.14
C THR A 26 0.94 -9.20 -36.86
N HIS A 27 1.74 -8.13 -37.00
CA HIS A 27 2.36 -7.42 -35.88
C HIS A 27 2.16 -5.90 -36.01
N VAL A 28 2.06 -5.24 -34.86
CA VAL A 28 2.14 -3.78 -34.73
C VAL A 28 3.38 -3.45 -33.90
N THR A 29 4.27 -2.62 -34.43
CA THR A 29 5.44 -2.12 -33.72
C THR A 29 5.24 -0.63 -33.43
N VAL A 30 5.53 -0.24 -32.19
CA VAL A 30 5.52 1.16 -31.77
C VAL A 30 6.86 1.50 -31.14
N GLU A 31 7.40 2.67 -31.46
CA GLU A 31 8.60 3.20 -30.82
C GLU A 31 8.23 4.45 -30.01
N ALA A 32 8.64 4.48 -28.75
CA ALA A 32 8.31 5.59 -27.87
C ALA A 32 9.38 6.70 -27.95
N PRO A 33 9.07 7.92 -28.41
CA PRO A 33 10.04 9.01 -28.49
C PRO A 33 10.41 9.61 -27.12
N ASN A 34 9.52 9.43 -26.14
CA ASN A 34 9.69 9.74 -24.72
C ASN A 34 9.26 8.53 -23.90
N ASP A 35 9.40 8.59 -22.58
CA ASP A 35 8.91 7.53 -21.70
C ASP A 35 7.39 7.41 -21.87
N ALA A 36 6.94 6.23 -22.25
CA ALA A 36 5.53 5.89 -22.38
C ALA A 36 5.16 4.82 -21.36
N VAL A 37 3.86 4.61 -21.17
CA VAL A 37 3.33 3.61 -20.25
C VAL A 37 2.57 2.57 -21.05
N VAL A 38 2.83 1.30 -20.76
CA VAL A 38 2.16 0.15 -21.37
C VAL A 38 1.36 -0.57 -20.29
N GLN A 39 0.04 -0.52 -20.40
CA GLN A 39 -0.83 -1.42 -19.67
C GLN A 39 -1.10 -2.66 -20.52
N THR A 40 -0.80 -3.84 -19.97
CA THR A 40 -1.23 -5.12 -20.53
C THR A 40 -2.24 -5.76 -19.60
N ARG A 41 -3.47 -5.96 -20.07
CA ARG A 41 -4.52 -6.68 -19.36
C ARG A 41 -4.68 -8.07 -19.95
N TRP A 42 -4.58 -9.07 -19.10
CA TRP A 42 -4.95 -10.44 -19.40
C TRP A 42 -6.22 -10.81 -18.66
N GLN A 43 -7.14 -11.49 -19.34
CA GLN A 43 -8.35 -12.03 -18.72
C GLN A 43 -8.41 -13.54 -18.99
N PHE A 44 -8.35 -14.32 -17.93
CA PHE A 44 -8.52 -15.76 -17.95
C PHE A 44 -9.93 -16.08 -17.46
N VAL A 45 -10.78 -16.59 -18.34
CA VAL A 45 -12.18 -16.91 -18.05
C VAL A 45 -12.38 -18.42 -18.16
N GLY A 46 -12.92 -19.04 -17.12
CA GLY A 46 -13.21 -20.47 -17.14
C GLY A 46 -13.81 -21.00 -15.86
N THR A 47 -14.67 -22.00 -16.01
CA THR A 47 -15.32 -22.71 -14.89
C THR A 47 -14.36 -23.58 -14.08
N GLU A 48 -13.13 -23.77 -14.56
CA GLU A 48 -12.07 -24.55 -13.90
C GLU A 48 -11.34 -23.75 -12.80
N ILE A 49 -11.55 -22.43 -12.75
CA ILE A 49 -10.96 -21.55 -11.72
C ILE A 49 -11.76 -21.76 -10.43
N ASP A 50 -11.18 -22.56 -9.51
CA ASP A 50 -11.81 -22.96 -8.25
C ASP A 50 -11.71 -21.86 -7.18
N VAL A 51 -12.41 -20.76 -7.43
CA VAL A 51 -12.62 -19.68 -6.46
C VAL A 51 -14.13 -19.50 -6.29
N PRO A 52 -14.67 -19.65 -5.06
CA PRO A 52 -16.09 -19.46 -4.81
C PRO A 52 -16.60 -18.09 -5.29
N GLU A 53 -17.81 -18.03 -5.83
CA GLU A 53 -18.37 -16.78 -6.39
C GLU A 53 -18.48 -15.63 -5.36
N ASN A 54 -18.61 -15.96 -4.07
CA ASN A 54 -18.66 -14.99 -2.97
C ASN A 54 -17.28 -14.56 -2.45
N VAL A 55 -16.20 -15.16 -2.97
CA VAL A 55 -14.83 -14.82 -2.61
C VAL A 55 -14.24 -13.97 -3.71
N THR A 56 -13.68 -12.83 -3.31
CA THR A 56 -12.86 -11.97 -4.17
C THR A 56 -11.49 -11.90 -3.55
N GLU A 57 -10.47 -12.09 -4.38
CA GLU A 57 -9.07 -11.89 -4.01
C GLU A 57 -8.48 -10.81 -4.91
N ARG A 58 -7.59 -10.00 -4.34
CA ARG A 58 -6.82 -9.00 -5.08
C ARG A 58 -5.36 -9.15 -4.71
N VAL A 59 -4.48 -9.18 -5.70
CA VAL A 59 -3.03 -9.22 -5.49
C VAL A 59 -2.43 -8.00 -6.17
N THR A 60 -1.66 -7.22 -5.44
CA THR A 60 -1.01 -6.03 -6.00
C THR A 60 0.49 -6.01 -5.70
N TRP A 61 1.26 -5.45 -6.63
CA TRP A 61 2.69 -5.21 -6.49
C TRP A 61 3.03 -3.84 -7.08
N ALA A 62 3.74 -3.02 -6.30
CA ALA A 62 4.33 -1.78 -6.79
C ALA A 62 5.57 -1.40 -5.98
N HIS A 63 6.54 -0.76 -6.63
CA HIS A 63 7.67 -0.14 -5.94
C HIS A 63 7.26 1.13 -5.19
N ASN A 64 8.15 1.66 -4.35
CA ASN A 64 7.93 2.95 -3.70
C ASN A 64 8.02 4.16 -4.66
N ASP A 65 8.73 4.07 -5.78
CA ASP A 65 9.00 5.16 -6.74
C ASP A 65 7.93 5.29 -7.86
N ARG A 66 6.67 5.06 -7.51
CA ARG A 66 5.55 4.93 -8.46
C ARG A 66 5.37 6.19 -9.31
N LYS A 67 5.30 6.01 -10.64
CA LYS A 67 4.83 7.05 -11.57
C LYS A 67 3.33 6.88 -11.81
N PHE A 68 2.56 7.91 -11.48
CA PHE A 68 1.13 7.95 -11.75
C PHE A 68 0.84 8.48 -13.15
N ASN A 69 -0.17 7.91 -13.78
CA ASN A 69 -0.71 8.37 -15.05
C ASN A 69 -2.19 7.95 -15.16
N VAL A 70 -2.85 8.41 -16.21
CA VAL A 70 -4.28 8.21 -16.43
C VAL A 70 -4.71 6.74 -16.58
N LEU A 71 -3.80 5.83 -16.95
CA LEU A 71 -4.08 4.39 -17.06
C LEU A 71 -3.86 3.64 -15.74
N HIS A 72 -2.97 4.13 -14.87
CA HIS A 72 -2.59 3.45 -13.64
C HIS A 72 -3.63 3.67 -12.52
N PRO A 73 -4.08 2.61 -11.83
CA PRO A 73 -4.76 2.75 -10.57
C PRO A 73 -3.79 3.18 -9.47
N TYR A 74 -4.34 3.59 -8.34
CA TYR A 74 -3.57 3.66 -7.10
C TYR A 74 -3.32 2.23 -6.58
N ILE A 75 -2.04 1.89 -6.38
CA ILE A 75 -1.60 0.59 -5.84
C ILE A 75 -0.61 0.87 -4.72
N ASN A 76 -0.84 0.34 -3.52
CA ASN A 76 0.07 0.47 -2.38
C ASN A 76 1.43 -0.15 -2.72
N ALA A 77 2.52 0.44 -2.19
CA ALA A 77 3.85 -0.11 -2.39
C ALA A 77 3.98 -1.50 -1.73
N GLY A 78 4.98 -2.24 -2.18
CA GLY A 78 5.21 -3.61 -1.78
C GLY A 78 4.16 -4.57 -2.36
N PHE A 79 4.18 -5.78 -1.81
CA PHE A 79 3.24 -6.83 -2.14
C PHE A 79 2.03 -6.77 -1.22
N ASN A 80 0.83 -6.79 -1.80
CA ASN A 80 -0.40 -6.82 -1.03
C ASN A 80 -1.30 -7.95 -1.52
N PHE A 81 -1.79 -8.79 -0.61
CA PHE A 81 -2.78 -9.83 -0.89
C PHE A 81 -4.03 -9.60 -0.05
N TYR A 82 -5.13 -9.26 -0.72
CA TYR A 82 -6.44 -9.03 -0.13
C TYR A 82 -7.38 -10.21 -0.42
N THR A 83 -8.18 -10.62 0.56
CA THR A 83 -9.23 -11.63 0.36
C THR A 83 -10.48 -11.28 1.16
N THR A 84 -11.67 -11.47 0.59
CA THR A 84 -12.93 -11.37 1.34
C THR A 84 -13.18 -12.62 2.21
N ASN A 85 -12.37 -13.67 2.05
CA ASN A 85 -12.48 -14.88 2.84
C ASN A 85 -11.77 -14.73 4.20
N VAL A 86 -12.47 -14.10 5.14
CA VAL A 86 -11.98 -13.81 6.51
C VAL A 86 -11.65 -15.09 7.30
N SER A 87 -12.13 -16.26 6.87
CA SER A 87 -11.85 -17.54 7.54
C SER A 87 -10.49 -18.15 7.19
N ARG A 88 -9.81 -17.67 6.13
CA ARG A 88 -8.39 -17.99 5.91
C ARG A 88 -7.56 -17.18 6.92
N GLY A 89 -7.28 -17.75 8.10
CA GLY A 89 -6.47 -17.10 9.14
C GLY A 89 -4.98 -16.91 8.80
N PHE A 90 -4.50 -17.58 7.74
CA PHE A 90 -3.14 -17.43 7.21
C PHE A 90 -3.19 -17.38 5.68
N GLY A 91 -2.61 -16.35 5.07
CA GLY A 91 -2.37 -16.28 3.64
C GLY A 91 -1.13 -17.10 3.34
N ARG A 92 -1.30 -18.35 2.89
CA ARG A 92 -0.20 -19.26 2.49
C ARG A 92 0.95 -19.36 3.50
N GLY A 93 0.61 -19.39 4.79
CA GLY A 93 1.56 -19.50 5.90
C GLY A 93 2.06 -18.17 6.46
N LYS A 94 1.61 -17.03 5.93
CA LYS A 94 1.86 -15.69 6.50
C LYS A 94 0.60 -15.15 7.21
N PRO A 95 0.77 -14.39 8.30
CA PRO A 95 -0.36 -13.86 9.04
C PRO A 95 -1.13 -12.78 8.26
N LEU A 96 -2.46 -12.81 8.36
CA LEU A 96 -3.33 -11.81 7.75
C LEU A 96 -3.90 -10.87 8.83
N SER A 97 -3.89 -9.58 8.57
CA SER A 97 -4.65 -8.60 9.35
C SER A 97 -6.07 -8.49 8.78
N SER A 98 -7.08 -8.66 9.63
CA SER A 98 -8.48 -8.67 9.20
C SER A 98 -9.18 -7.34 9.46
N THR A 99 -9.96 -6.90 8.47
CA THR A 99 -10.88 -5.77 8.52
C THR A 99 -12.32 -6.28 8.33
N PRO A 100 -13.36 -5.47 8.57
CA PRO A 100 -14.74 -5.83 8.26
C PRO A 100 -15.01 -6.08 6.77
N LYS A 101 -14.12 -5.64 5.87
CA LYS A 101 -14.29 -5.73 4.41
C LYS A 101 -13.42 -6.82 3.78
N TYR A 102 -12.22 -7.06 4.31
CA TYR A 102 -11.24 -7.99 3.77
C TYR A 102 -10.20 -8.41 4.82
N SER A 103 -9.48 -9.48 4.57
CA SER A 103 -8.21 -9.79 5.23
C SER A 103 -7.05 -9.46 4.29
N LEU A 104 -5.96 -8.93 4.82
CA LEU A 104 -4.81 -8.43 4.08
C LEU A 104 -3.50 -9.01 4.61
N LEU A 105 -2.60 -9.37 3.69
CA LEU A 105 -1.17 -9.52 3.91
C LEU A 105 -0.45 -8.40 3.17
N HIS A 106 0.39 -7.65 3.85
CA HIS A 106 1.31 -6.69 3.24
C HIS A 106 2.75 -7.12 3.51
N LEU A 107 3.59 -7.07 2.48
CA LEU A 107 5.03 -7.28 2.55
C LEU A 107 5.71 -6.11 1.84
N ASP A 108 6.82 -5.64 2.39
CA ASP A 108 7.56 -4.52 1.81
C ASP A 108 8.17 -4.87 0.44
N ASP A 109 8.50 -3.86 -0.37
CA ASP A 109 9.10 -4.03 -1.71
C ASP A 109 10.50 -4.66 -1.68
N SER A 110 11.13 -4.69 -0.50
CA SER A 110 12.40 -5.36 -0.24
C SER A 110 12.30 -6.88 -0.07
N GLU A 111 11.10 -7.43 0.14
CA GLU A 111 10.90 -8.87 0.29
C GLU A 111 10.74 -9.58 -1.07
N ILE A 112 11.42 -10.73 -1.24
CA ILE A 112 11.24 -11.55 -2.44
C ILE A 112 9.88 -12.25 -2.35
N VAL A 113 9.00 -11.95 -3.32
CA VAL A 113 7.67 -12.54 -3.37
C VAL A 113 7.44 -13.28 -4.68
N ASP A 114 6.94 -14.52 -4.57
CA ASP A 114 6.35 -15.25 -5.68
C ASP A 114 4.87 -14.88 -5.80
N VAL A 115 4.57 -13.89 -6.66
CA VAL A 115 3.20 -13.44 -6.94
C VAL A 115 2.32 -14.59 -7.45
N GLN A 116 2.87 -15.42 -8.35
CA GLN A 116 2.15 -16.55 -8.93
C GLN A 116 1.72 -17.54 -7.86
N SER A 117 2.52 -17.68 -6.79
CA SER A 117 2.10 -18.50 -5.66
C SER A 117 0.70 -18.08 -5.28
N TYR A 118 0.38 -16.82 -5.02
CA TYR A 118 -0.94 -16.35 -4.56
C TYR A 118 -2.13 -16.51 -5.51
N LEU A 119 -1.91 -16.94 -6.76
CA LEU A 119 -2.95 -17.06 -7.77
C LEU A 119 -3.52 -18.50 -7.90
N PRO A 120 -4.68 -18.67 -8.56
CA PRO A 120 -5.24 -19.99 -8.89
C PRO A 120 -4.26 -20.86 -9.69
N SER A 121 -3.90 -22.03 -9.16
CA SER A 121 -2.90 -22.92 -9.76
C SER A 121 -3.36 -23.62 -11.04
N GLN A 122 -4.64 -23.53 -11.39
CA GLN A 122 -5.24 -24.12 -12.59
C GLN A 122 -4.84 -23.38 -13.87
N ILE A 123 -4.35 -22.14 -13.74
CA ILE A 123 -3.91 -21.32 -14.87
C ILE A 123 -2.40 -21.47 -15.04
N ASP A 124 -1.96 -21.84 -16.23
CA ASP A 124 -0.54 -21.80 -16.61
C ASP A 124 -0.14 -20.37 -17.00
N TYR A 125 0.13 -19.54 -16.00
CA TYR A 125 0.54 -18.15 -16.19
C TYR A 125 1.83 -18.04 -17.00
N ASN A 126 2.77 -18.98 -16.86
CA ASN A 126 4.09 -18.91 -17.50
C ASN A 126 4.03 -19.06 -19.03
N SER A 127 2.94 -19.62 -19.57
CA SER A 127 2.70 -19.67 -21.01
C SER A 127 2.33 -18.31 -21.61
N PHE A 128 1.89 -17.34 -20.81
CA PHE A 128 1.35 -16.06 -21.28
C PHE A 128 2.08 -14.84 -20.68
N LEU A 129 2.50 -14.94 -19.41
CA LEU A 129 3.05 -13.87 -18.60
C LEU A 129 4.53 -14.09 -18.32
N HIS A 130 5.27 -12.99 -18.28
CA HIS A 130 6.65 -12.95 -17.79
C HIS A 130 6.72 -11.90 -16.69
N TRP A 131 6.74 -12.35 -15.44
CA TRP A 131 6.76 -11.47 -14.27
C TRP A 131 8.04 -10.63 -14.25
N ARG A 132 7.89 -9.30 -14.32
CA ARG A 132 8.97 -8.31 -14.29
C ARG A 132 8.76 -7.38 -13.10
N LEU A 133 8.92 -7.93 -11.90
CA LEU A 133 8.66 -7.21 -10.66
C LEU A 133 9.57 -5.99 -10.48
N ASP A 134 10.76 -5.99 -11.08
CA ASP A 134 11.72 -4.88 -10.99
C ASP A 134 11.26 -3.62 -11.74
N ASP A 135 10.54 -3.78 -12.86
CA ASP A 135 10.20 -2.67 -13.76
C ASP A 135 8.69 -2.41 -13.85
N CYS A 136 7.86 -3.39 -13.48
CA CYS A 136 6.41 -3.35 -13.68
C CYS A 136 5.63 -3.39 -12.38
N GLN A 137 4.46 -2.74 -12.39
CA GLN A 137 3.46 -2.85 -11.35
C GLN A 137 2.35 -3.82 -11.77
N TYR A 138 1.72 -4.46 -10.79
CA TYR A 138 0.70 -5.46 -11.02
C TYR A 138 -0.54 -5.17 -10.18
N ASP A 139 -1.72 -5.24 -10.81
CA ASP A 139 -3.02 -5.28 -10.13
C ASP A 139 -3.81 -6.47 -10.66
N ILE A 140 -3.99 -7.47 -9.81
CA ILE A 140 -4.56 -8.76 -10.16
C ILE A 140 -5.85 -8.95 -9.38
N ALA A 141 -6.95 -9.15 -10.09
CA ALA A 141 -8.25 -9.44 -9.49
C ALA A 141 -8.67 -10.88 -9.79
N VAL A 142 -9.07 -11.61 -8.75
CA VAL A 142 -9.57 -12.98 -8.85
C VAL A 142 -10.99 -13.00 -8.30
N ARG A 143 -11.95 -13.40 -9.14
CA ARG A 143 -13.38 -13.49 -8.84
C ARG A 143 -13.93 -14.75 -9.51
N GLY A 144 -14.99 -15.36 -9.00
CA GLY A 144 -15.50 -16.65 -9.47
C GLY A 144 -15.44 -16.84 -11.00
N GLY A 145 -14.57 -17.75 -11.47
CA GLY A 145 -14.39 -18.04 -12.89
C GLY A 145 -13.59 -17.02 -13.73
N LEU A 146 -13.02 -15.98 -13.13
CA LEU A 146 -12.28 -14.90 -13.79
C LEU A 146 -10.99 -14.54 -13.02
N VAL A 147 -9.87 -14.55 -13.72
CA VAL A 147 -8.63 -13.87 -13.27
C VAL A 147 -8.31 -12.76 -14.25
N GLU A 148 -8.23 -11.53 -13.75
CA GLU A 148 -7.76 -10.37 -14.50
C GLU A 148 -6.38 -9.95 -13.99
N VAL A 149 -5.37 -9.96 -14.85
CA VAL A 149 -4.01 -9.49 -14.54
C VAL A 149 -3.78 -8.20 -15.31
N ASN A 150 -3.65 -7.07 -14.60
CA ASN A 150 -3.22 -5.80 -15.19
C ASN A 150 -1.74 -5.57 -14.88
N GLU A 151 -0.92 -5.57 -15.92
CA GLU A 151 0.52 -5.27 -15.87
C GLU A 151 0.75 -3.84 -16.35
N PHE A 152 1.52 -3.07 -15.59
CA PHE A 152 1.82 -1.68 -15.90
C PHE A 152 3.34 -1.51 -15.99
N CYS A 153 3.85 -1.38 -17.21
CA CYS A 153 5.28 -1.37 -17.47
C CYS A 153 5.70 -0.11 -18.22
N PRO A 154 6.90 0.45 -17.95
CA PRO A 154 7.44 1.53 -18.73
C PRO A 154 7.85 1.04 -20.13
N LEU A 155 7.62 1.90 -21.13
CA LEU A 155 8.24 1.81 -22.44
C LEU A 155 9.23 2.96 -22.55
N LEU A 156 10.50 2.64 -22.36
CA LEU A 156 11.57 3.63 -22.25
C LEU A 156 11.74 4.42 -23.54
N LYS A 157 12.18 5.66 -23.41
CA LYS A 157 12.55 6.50 -24.56
C LYS A 157 13.47 5.79 -25.56
N ASN A 158 13.14 5.92 -26.85
CA ASN A 158 13.80 5.31 -28.01
C ASN A 158 13.82 3.76 -27.96
N SER A 159 12.91 3.14 -27.22
CA SER A 159 12.68 1.70 -27.28
C SER A 159 11.45 1.38 -28.12
N ALA A 160 11.48 0.23 -28.78
CA ALA A 160 10.38 -0.27 -29.58
C ALA A 160 9.72 -1.47 -28.91
N ALA A 161 8.39 -1.50 -28.93
CA ALA A 161 7.58 -2.64 -28.52
C ALA A 161 6.83 -3.21 -29.72
N THR A 162 6.90 -4.53 -29.89
CA THR A 162 6.17 -5.25 -30.94
C THR A 162 5.05 -6.07 -30.31
N PHE A 163 3.83 -5.85 -30.79
CA PHE A 163 2.62 -6.52 -30.34
C PHE A 163 2.10 -7.48 -31.41
N ARG A 164 1.77 -8.70 -30.99
CA ARG A 164 1.20 -9.76 -31.83
C ARG A 164 0.25 -10.62 -31.03
N LYS A 165 -0.73 -11.22 -31.70
CA LYS A 165 -1.64 -12.18 -31.07
C LYS A 165 -0.90 -13.48 -30.77
N GLU A 166 -0.75 -13.80 -29.49
CA GLU A 166 -0.14 -15.04 -29.05
C GLU A 166 -1.05 -16.26 -29.30
N THR A 167 -0.43 -17.43 -29.50
CA THR A 167 -1.14 -18.70 -29.58
C THR A 167 -1.91 -18.94 -28.28
N GLY A 168 -3.19 -19.32 -28.39
CA GLY A 168 -4.06 -19.57 -27.23
C GLY A 168 -4.83 -18.35 -26.73
N VAL A 169 -4.54 -17.14 -27.27
CA VAL A 169 -5.36 -15.94 -27.02
C VAL A 169 -6.53 -15.92 -28.00
N GLU A 170 -7.75 -15.85 -27.49
CA GLU A 170 -8.96 -15.76 -28.32
C GLU A 170 -9.12 -14.36 -28.91
N ASN A 171 -9.07 -13.33 -28.06
CA ASN A 171 -9.24 -11.94 -28.46
C ASN A 171 -8.02 -11.11 -28.07
N MET A 172 -7.49 -10.35 -29.02
CA MET A 172 -6.44 -9.37 -28.77
C MET A 172 -6.84 -7.99 -29.28
N GLU A 173 -6.67 -6.98 -28.44
CA GLU A 173 -6.91 -5.57 -28.75
C GLU A 173 -5.67 -4.75 -28.37
N LEU A 174 -5.26 -3.84 -29.25
CA LEU A 174 -4.21 -2.85 -28.99
C LEU A 174 -4.82 -1.45 -29.11
N GLY A 175 -4.73 -0.66 -28.06
CA GLY A 175 -5.05 0.76 -28.07
C GLY A 175 -3.77 1.60 -27.93
N LEU A 176 -3.59 2.57 -28.81
CA LEU A 176 -2.55 3.58 -28.74
C LEU A 176 -3.23 4.91 -28.45
N PHE A 177 -2.97 5.51 -27.30
CA PHE A 177 -3.71 6.64 -26.77
C PHE A 177 -2.79 7.79 -26.38
N TYR A 178 -3.32 9.01 -26.40
CA TYR A 178 -2.76 10.19 -25.75
C TYR A 178 -3.88 10.92 -25.01
N VAL A 179 -3.52 11.75 -24.04
CA VAL A 179 -4.49 12.60 -23.33
C VAL A 179 -4.86 13.78 -24.23
N ASP A 180 -6.10 13.80 -24.72
CA ASP A 180 -6.61 14.85 -25.60
C ASP A 180 -7.10 16.05 -24.77
N SER A 181 -7.83 15.75 -23.71
CA SER A 181 -8.25 16.74 -22.71
C SER A 181 -8.43 16.07 -21.35
N GLN A 182 -8.12 16.81 -20.29
CA GLN A 182 -8.34 16.39 -18.91
C GLN A 182 -8.85 17.58 -18.11
N ASP A 183 -9.90 17.37 -17.34
CA ASP A 183 -10.33 18.31 -16.31
C ASP A 183 -10.28 17.65 -14.92
N SER A 184 -10.89 18.28 -13.92
CA SER A 184 -10.88 17.76 -12.54
C SER A 184 -11.71 16.49 -12.32
N VAL A 185 -12.50 16.06 -13.31
CA VAL A 185 -13.52 15.00 -13.17
C VAL A 185 -13.46 13.98 -14.29
N ASP A 186 -13.10 14.41 -15.51
CA ASP A 186 -13.14 13.61 -16.73
C ASP A 186 -11.77 13.57 -17.43
N ILE A 187 -11.46 12.40 -17.98
CA ILE A 187 -10.32 12.17 -18.86
C ILE A 187 -10.85 11.77 -20.24
N ASN A 188 -10.35 12.46 -21.26
CA ASN A 188 -10.57 12.12 -22.65
C ASN A 188 -9.25 11.61 -23.28
N LEU A 189 -9.27 10.36 -23.71
CA LEU A 189 -8.19 9.75 -24.47
C LEU A 189 -8.58 9.64 -25.94
N SER A 190 -7.77 10.23 -26.80
CA SER A 190 -7.89 10.06 -28.24
C SER A 190 -6.76 9.16 -28.76
N GLY A 191 -7.03 8.43 -29.84
CA GLY A 191 -6.05 7.44 -30.29
C GLY A 191 -6.50 6.55 -31.43
N ILE A 192 -5.82 5.41 -31.55
CA ILE A 192 -6.07 4.39 -32.55
C ILE A 192 -6.20 3.04 -31.84
N ARG A 193 -7.18 2.24 -32.25
CA ARG A 193 -7.36 0.87 -31.80
C ARG A 193 -7.21 -0.11 -32.94
N CYS A 194 -6.43 -1.16 -32.73
CA CYS A 194 -6.27 -2.29 -33.63
C CYS A 194 -6.80 -3.58 -32.96
N GLY A 195 -7.56 -4.38 -33.69
CA GLY A 195 -7.96 -5.73 -33.29
C GLY A 195 -7.19 -6.79 -34.08
N TRP A 196 -7.27 -8.05 -33.64
CA TRP A 196 -6.77 -9.19 -34.40
C TRP A 196 -7.89 -10.19 -34.67
N THR A 197 -7.92 -10.71 -35.90
CA THR A 197 -8.82 -11.79 -36.28
C THR A 197 -8.46 -13.10 -35.58
N SER A 198 -9.34 -14.10 -35.70
CA SER A 198 -9.07 -15.48 -35.28
C SER A 198 -7.80 -16.06 -35.92
N ASP A 199 -7.46 -15.65 -37.15
CA ASP A 199 -6.26 -16.11 -37.88
C ASP A 199 -4.98 -15.31 -37.56
N ALA A 200 -4.98 -14.59 -36.43
CA ALA A 200 -3.87 -13.74 -35.97
C ALA A 200 -3.43 -12.66 -36.97
N LYS A 201 -4.35 -12.20 -37.83
CA LYS A 201 -4.12 -11.06 -38.71
C LYS A 201 -4.63 -9.77 -38.07
N VAL A 202 -3.86 -8.70 -38.23
CA VAL A 202 -4.24 -7.37 -37.75
C VAL A 202 -5.44 -6.89 -38.55
N GLU A 203 -6.54 -6.59 -37.87
CA GLU A 203 -7.71 -5.96 -38.46
C GLU A 203 -7.41 -4.50 -38.84
N ARG A 204 -8.39 -3.82 -39.45
CA ARG A 204 -8.25 -2.39 -39.71
C ARG A 204 -8.18 -1.65 -38.37
N CYS A 205 -7.10 -0.90 -38.17
CA CYS A 205 -7.00 0.01 -37.05
C CYS A 205 -7.94 1.21 -37.24
N LEU A 206 -8.72 1.54 -36.21
CA LEU A 206 -9.74 2.58 -36.23
C LEU A 206 -9.36 3.70 -35.26
N LYS A 207 -9.63 4.94 -35.65
CA LYS A 207 -9.57 6.06 -34.71
C LYS A 207 -10.60 5.84 -33.61
N THR A 208 -10.21 6.11 -32.38
CA THR A 208 -11.06 5.92 -31.20
C THR A 208 -10.88 7.08 -30.24
N THR A 209 -11.94 7.34 -29.50
CA THR A 209 -11.95 8.31 -28.40
C THR A 209 -12.62 7.63 -27.22
N LEU A 210 -12.09 7.85 -26.02
CA LEU A 210 -12.56 7.25 -24.79
C LEU A 210 -12.72 8.33 -23.73
N PHE A 211 -13.91 8.41 -23.15
CA PHE A 211 -14.22 9.32 -22.05
C PHE A 211 -14.49 8.48 -20.80
N TYR A 212 -13.86 8.84 -19.69
CA TYR A 212 -14.12 8.20 -18.40
C TYR A 212 -13.73 9.11 -17.23
N ASN A 213 -14.32 8.81 -16.07
CA ASN A 213 -14.00 9.46 -14.81
C ASN A 213 -12.96 8.61 -14.07
N PRO A 214 -11.76 9.13 -13.78
CA PRO A 214 -10.83 8.43 -12.92
C PRO A 214 -11.36 8.38 -11.48
N ALA A 215 -11.24 7.22 -10.84
CA ALA A 215 -11.36 7.15 -9.38
C ALA A 215 -10.14 7.78 -8.69
N TYR A 216 -8.98 7.79 -9.36
CA TYR A 216 -7.72 8.26 -8.82
C TYR A 216 -7.19 9.46 -9.60
N ILE A 217 -7.02 10.58 -8.92
CA ILE A 217 -6.46 11.81 -9.44
C ILE A 217 -5.16 12.08 -8.70
N TYR A 218 -4.06 12.23 -9.44
CA TYR A 218 -2.78 12.57 -8.84
C TYR A 218 -2.45 14.02 -9.16
N ASN A 219 -2.50 14.88 -8.14
CA ASN A 219 -2.09 16.26 -8.29
C ASN A 219 -0.59 16.34 -7.96
N SER A 220 0.25 15.99 -8.94
CA SER A 220 1.69 16.28 -8.86
C SER A 220 1.89 17.78 -8.97
N THR A 221 1.72 18.49 -7.86
CA THR A 221 2.26 19.84 -7.77
C THR A 221 3.76 19.69 -7.55
N ASN A 222 4.58 20.57 -8.15
CA ASN A 222 6.02 20.67 -7.87
C ASN A 222 6.32 21.12 -6.42
N GLY A 223 5.39 20.90 -5.50
CA GLY A 223 5.46 21.27 -4.09
C GLY A 223 6.04 20.15 -3.24
N THR A 224 6.61 20.56 -2.11
CA THR A 224 7.09 19.68 -1.04
C THR A 224 5.95 18.82 -0.50
N SER A 225 6.26 17.57 -0.13
CA SER A 225 5.33 16.70 0.61
C SER A 225 4.84 17.42 1.87
N PRO A 226 3.53 17.42 2.18
CA PRO A 226 3.00 18.02 3.40
C PRO A 226 3.31 17.16 4.65
N ILE A 227 3.96 16.01 4.47
CA ILE A 227 4.18 15.02 5.52
C ILE A 227 5.61 15.15 6.04
N SER A 228 5.76 15.17 7.36
CA SER A 228 7.06 15.13 8.03
C SER A 228 6.98 14.39 9.36
N LEU A 229 8.13 14.00 9.89
CA LEU A 229 8.25 13.39 11.20
C LEU A 229 8.80 14.43 12.19
N GLN A 230 8.16 14.58 13.35
CA GLN A 230 8.63 15.52 14.36
C GLN A 230 9.92 15.01 15.02
N GLU A 231 10.97 15.83 14.95
CA GLU A 231 12.26 15.54 15.61
C GLU A 231 12.35 16.20 16.99
N PRO A 232 13.03 15.55 17.97
CA PRO A 232 13.64 14.23 17.90
C PRO A 232 12.61 13.09 17.97
N VAL A 233 12.81 12.02 17.19
CA VAL A 233 11.96 10.83 17.24
C VAL A 233 12.21 10.03 18.52
N GLY A 234 11.20 10.00 19.41
CA GLY A 234 11.19 9.20 20.63
C GLY A 234 10.39 7.90 20.48
N LEU A 235 9.99 7.32 21.62
CA LEU A 235 9.14 6.12 21.63
C LEU A 235 7.73 6.35 21.07
N HIS A 236 7.29 7.61 21.02
CA HIS A 236 6.04 8.04 20.42
C HIS A 236 6.32 8.95 19.20
N PRO A 237 6.63 8.39 18.02
CA PRO A 237 6.85 9.17 16.81
C PRO A 237 5.60 9.97 16.45
N LYS A 238 5.77 11.24 16.08
CA LYS A 238 4.66 12.12 15.69
C LYS A 238 4.75 12.46 14.22
N VAL A 239 3.77 12.00 13.45
CA VAL A 239 3.62 12.31 12.03
C VAL A 239 2.87 13.62 11.92
N GLN A 240 3.49 14.61 11.29
CA GLN A 240 2.93 15.93 11.05
C GLN A 240 2.49 16.03 9.59
N ILE A 241 1.25 16.45 9.37
CA ILE A 241 0.65 16.63 8.05
C ILE A 241 0.17 18.07 7.95
N ASP A 242 0.93 18.90 7.23
CA ASP A 242 0.67 20.32 7.07
C ASP A 242 -0.38 20.56 5.98
N LEU A 243 -1.62 20.80 6.39
CA LEU A 243 -2.70 21.20 5.51
C LEU A 243 -3.07 22.68 5.65
N THR A 244 -2.18 23.52 6.21
CA THR A 244 -2.48 24.94 6.49
C THR A 244 -2.82 25.77 5.26
N SER A 245 -2.30 25.40 4.09
CA SER A 245 -2.57 26.04 2.79
C SER A 245 -3.76 25.44 2.04
N TYR A 246 -4.40 24.41 2.58
CA TYR A 246 -5.49 23.70 1.92
C TYR A 246 -6.83 24.23 2.42
N GLU A 247 -7.73 24.50 1.47
CA GLU A 247 -9.07 24.98 1.78
C GLU A 247 -10.07 23.81 1.88
N PRO A 248 -11.11 23.93 2.72
CA PRO A 248 -12.25 23.02 2.68
C PRO A 248 -12.91 23.04 1.30
N VAL A 249 -13.23 21.86 0.76
CA VAL A 249 -13.95 21.71 -0.51
C VAL A 249 -15.28 21.02 -0.23
N ASP A 250 -16.36 21.54 -0.82
CA ASP A 250 -17.69 20.96 -0.64
C ASP A 250 -17.76 19.51 -1.14
N LYS A 251 -18.50 18.66 -0.42
CA LYS A 251 -18.59 17.20 -0.63
C LYS A 251 -17.24 16.44 -0.61
N CYS A 252 -16.19 17.05 -0.08
CA CYS A 252 -14.88 16.44 0.03
C CYS A 252 -14.38 16.45 1.47
N GLU A 253 -13.65 15.40 1.84
CA GLU A 253 -12.92 15.34 3.11
C GLU A 253 -11.46 14.94 2.86
N TYR A 254 -10.57 15.41 3.72
CA TYR A 254 -9.15 15.04 3.69
C TYR A 254 -8.91 13.87 4.62
N TYR A 255 -8.11 12.91 4.17
CA TYR A 255 -7.77 11.74 4.94
C TYR A 255 -6.28 11.44 4.83
N VAL A 256 -5.79 10.68 5.80
CA VAL A 256 -4.55 9.93 5.67
C VAL A 256 -4.78 8.47 5.97
N PHE A 257 -4.31 7.62 5.07
CA PHE A 257 -4.24 6.18 5.27
C PHE A 257 -2.80 5.78 5.58
N LEU A 258 -2.62 4.97 6.63
CA LEU A 258 -1.31 4.46 7.02
C LEU A 258 -1.36 2.93 7.03
N GLN A 259 -0.41 2.32 6.33
CA GLN A 259 -0.03 0.92 6.52
C GLN A 259 1.25 0.92 7.34
N LEU A 260 1.17 0.42 8.57
CA LEU A 260 2.28 0.45 9.53
C LEU A 260 2.82 -0.97 9.73
N PRO A 261 4.14 -1.18 9.67
CA PRO A 261 4.74 -2.48 9.97
C PRO A 261 4.64 -2.79 11.46
N VAL A 262 4.85 -4.05 11.87
CA VAL A 262 4.66 -4.47 13.29
C VAL A 262 5.41 -3.61 14.30
N GLU A 263 6.57 -3.05 13.94
CA GLU A 263 7.41 -2.24 14.82
C GLU A 263 6.78 -0.91 15.22
N ILE A 264 5.80 -0.41 14.48
CA ILE A 264 5.11 0.85 14.76
C ILE A 264 3.62 0.63 14.69
N PHE A 265 2.87 1.21 15.62
CA PHE A 265 1.41 1.15 15.59
C PHE A 265 0.83 2.47 16.08
N VAL A 266 -0.47 2.63 15.84
CA VAL A 266 -1.19 3.82 16.28
C VAL A 266 -1.31 3.86 17.80
N ASP A 267 -0.98 5.01 18.40
CA ASP A 267 -1.36 5.31 19.78
C ASP A 267 -2.82 5.81 19.81
N LYS A 268 -3.76 4.87 20.02
CA LYS A 268 -5.20 5.15 20.07
C LYS A 268 -5.62 6.02 21.26
N PHE A 269 -4.75 6.24 22.24
CA PHE A 269 -5.06 7.06 23.42
C PHE A 269 -4.62 8.51 23.23
N GLN A 270 -3.70 8.76 22.30
CA GLN A 270 -3.20 10.10 21.98
C GLN A 270 -3.67 10.59 20.60
N SER A 271 -4.23 9.71 19.78
CA SER A 271 -4.77 10.02 18.45
C SER A 271 -6.20 9.50 18.32
N ASP A 272 -6.99 10.10 17.42
CA ASP A 272 -8.39 9.75 17.18
C ASP A 272 -8.58 9.19 15.74
N PRO A 273 -8.14 7.94 15.48
CA PRO A 273 -8.32 7.31 14.17
C PRO A 273 -9.79 6.98 13.92
N MET A 274 -10.23 7.10 12.67
CA MET A 274 -11.56 6.62 12.27
C MET A 274 -11.69 5.10 12.47
N PHE A 275 -10.61 4.38 12.14
CA PHE A 275 -10.46 2.98 12.44
C PHE A 275 -8.99 2.60 12.55
N VAL A 276 -8.73 1.49 13.25
CA VAL A 276 -7.44 0.79 13.25
C VAL A 276 -7.72 -0.71 13.16
N PHE A 277 -7.20 -1.36 12.14
CA PHE A 277 -7.27 -2.80 11.94
C PHE A 277 -5.88 -3.43 12.03
N GLY A 278 -5.81 -4.71 12.39
CA GLY A 278 -4.54 -5.38 12.66
C GLY A 278 -4.01 -5.11 14.07
N GLU A 279 -2.69 -5.12 14.22
CA GLU A 279 -2.03 -5.18 15.52
C GLU A 279 -1.83 -3.81 16.17
N HIS A 280 -2.22 -3.68 17.43
CA HIS A 280 -2.24 -2.39 18.16
C HIS A 280 -2.16 -2.56 19.68
N ASP A 281 -1.81 -3.76 20.18
CA ASP A 281 -1.57 -3.99 21.61
C ASP A 281 -0.36 -3.14 22.05
N LEU A 282 -0.47 -2.35 23.12
CA LEU A 282 0.65 -1.52 23.59
C LEU A 282 1.79 -2.32 24.25
N GLU A 283 1.49 -3.51 24.77
CA GLU A 283 2.37 -4.24 25.69
C GLU A 283 3.23 -5.29 24.99
N LEU A 284 2.87 -5.68 23.77
CA LEU A 284 3.58 -6.73 23.04
C LEU A 284 4.81 -6.18 22.29
N PRO A 285 5.98 -6.81 22.41
CA PRO A 285 7.14 -6.43 21.61
C PRO A 285 7.02 -6.98 20.17
N ALA A 286 7.70 -6.33 19.21
CA ALA A 286 7.60 -6.66 17.78
C ALA A 286 7.96 -8.12 17.48
N TYR A 287 9.02 -8.64 18.10
CA TYR A 287 9.49 -10.02 17.91
C TYR A 287 8.54 -11.12 18.41
N LYS A 288 7.44 -10.77 19.09
CA LYS A 288 6.36 -11.71 19.44
C LYS A 288 5.22 -11.73 18.43
N LEU A 289 5.26 -10.82 17.46
CA LEU A 289 4.21 -10.56 16.48
C LEU A 289 4.61 -10.94 15.06
N GLU A 290 5.90 -11.17 14.78
CA GLU A 290 6.43 -11.55 13.45
C GLU A 290 5.65 -12.70 12.77
N ASP A 291 5.21 -13.70 13.54
CA ASP A 291 4.44 -14.85 13.03
C ASP A 291 2.91 -14.68 13.12
N LYS A 292 2.42 -13.56 13.68
CA LYS A 292 1.01 -13.35 14.04
C LYS A 292 0.33 -12.21 13.30
N SER A 293 1.09 -11.21 12.88
CA SER A 293 0.59 -10.08 12.11
C SER A 293 1.73 -9.51 11.27
N TRP A 294 1.39 -8.92 10.13
CA TRP A 294 2.33 -8.09 9.38
C TRP A 294 2.36 -6.63 9.88
N GLY A 295 1.36 -6.20 10.66
CA GLY A 295 1.24 -4.81 11.09
C GLY A 295 -0.21 -4.35 11.25
N SER A 296 -0.46 -3.07 10.92
CA SER A 296 -1.77 -2.44 11.05
C SER A 296 -2.12 -1.51 9.90
N GLU A 297 -3.41 -1.36 9.65
CA GLU A 297 -3.97 -0.34 8.75
C GLU A 297 -4.84 0.63 9.55
N THR A 298 -4.71 1.92 9.27
CA THR A 298 -5.48 2.96 9.94
C THR A 298 -5.85 4.07 8.97
N LEU A 299 -7.01 4.68 9.22
CA LEU A 299 -7.48 5.86 8.49
C LEU A 299 -7.78 6.98 9.49
N TYR A 300 -7.35 8.19 9.16
CA TYR A 300 -7.66 9.40 9.91
C TYR A 300 -8.36 10.40 9.01
N SER A 301 -9.33 11.13 9.58
CA SER A 301 -9.84 12.37 9.00
C SER A 301 -8.90 13.51 9.35
N LEU A 302 -8.58 14.35 8.38
CA LEU A 302 -7.69 15.50 8.52
C LEU A 302 -8.48 16.80 8.36
N LYS A 303 -8.02 17.83 9.07
CA LYS A 303 -8.61 19.17 8.99
C LYS A 303 -7.82 20.04 8.00
N PRO A 304 -8.47 20.55 6.94
CA PRO A 304 -7.86 21.55 6.08
C PRO A 304 -7.65 22.87 6.85
N GLY A 305 -6.61 23.63 6.51
CA GLY A 305 -6.26 24.88 7.18
C GLY A 305 -5.47 24.71 8.49
N GLU A 306 -5.15 23.46 8.89
CA GLU A 306 -4.48 23.15 10.15
C GLU A 306 -3.24 22.26 9.93
N LEU A 307 -2.31 22.32 10.90
CA LEU A 307 -1.26 21.31 11.05
C LEU A 307 -1.85 20.13 11.80
N ASN A 308 -2.01 19.00 11.12
CA ASN A 308 -2.54 17.78 11.71
C ASN A 308 -1.39 16.96 12.30
N GLU A 309 -1.60 16.36 13.47
CA GLU A 309 -0.61 15.54 14.15
C GLU A 309 -1.19 14.17 14.48
N ILE A 310 -0.46 13.11 14.13
CA ILE A 310 -0.79 11.73 14.45
C ILE A 310 0.34 11.16 15.31
N THR A 311 -0.02 10.72 16.51
CA THR A 311 0.93 10.07 17.41
C THR A 311 0.92 8.56 17.20
N LEU A 312 2.10 8.03 16.89
CA LEU A 312 2.38 6.61 16.78
C LEU A 312 3.12 6.13 18.03
N HIS A 313 3.28 4.82 18.15
CA HIS A 313 4.06 4.18 19.19
C HIS A 313 5.01 3.16 18.58
N SER A 314 6.29 3.23 18.93
CA SER A 314 7.29 2.24 18.53
C SER A 314 7.31 1.04 19.49
N ARG A 315 7.48 -0.17 18.97
CA ARG A 315 7.61 -1.39 19.78
C ARG A 315 9.06 -1.68 20.11
N TYR A 316 9.26 -2.40 21.21
CA TYR A 316 10.55 -3.02 21.48
C TYR A 316 10.87 -4.07 20.41
N VAL A 317 12.05 -3.92 19.80
CA VAL A 317 12.60 -4.85 18.80
C VAL A 317 13.51 -5.89 19.45
N ALA A 318 13.74 -7.02 18.75
CA ALA A 318 14.65 -8.04 19.24
C ALA A 318 16.06 -7.47 19.46
N PRO A 319 16.83 -7.89 20.47
CA PRO A 319 18.22 -7.48 20.63
C PRO A 319 19.09 -7.81 19.41
N ALA A 320 20.18 -7.07 19.23
CA ALA A 320 21.23 -7.35 18.24
C ALA A 320 22.52 -7.80 18.94
N SER A 321 23.50 -8.30 18.19
CA SER A 321 24.83 -8.63 18.72
C SER A 321 25.49 -7.41 19.37
N ILE A 322 25.42 -6.27 18.69
CA ILE A 322 25.93 -4.96 19.12
C ILE A 322 24.75 -3.99 19.16
N ALA A 323 24.79 -2.99 20.05
CA ALA A 323 23.77 -1.95 20.11
C ALA A 323 23.66 -1.21 18.77
N SER A 324 22.43 -1.04 18.28
CA SER A 324 22.16 -0.43 16.96
C SER A 324 20.77 0.20 16.92
N TYR A 325 20.28 0.54 15.73
CA TYR A 325 18.90 0.91 15.47
C TYR A 325 18.24 -0.09 14.53
N ALA A 326 16.96 -0.36 14.76
CA ALA A 326 16.09 -0.99 13.77
C ALA A 326 15.31 0.11 13.06
N ASN A 327 15.30 0.07 11.73
CA ASN A 327 14.59 1.05 10.92
C ASN A 327 13.21 0.48 10.61
N ALA A 328 12.17 1.24 10.94
CA ALA A 328 10.81 0.92 10.55
C ALA A 328 10.31 2.03 9.61
N SER A 329 10.04 1.66 8.36
CA SER A 329 9.65 2.60 7.31
C SER A 329 8.19 2.39 6.93
N PHE A 330 7.50 3.49 6.59
CA PHE A 330 6.14 3.47 6.08
C PHE A 330 5.87 4.72 5.24
N THR A 331 4.90 4.65 4.34
CA THR A 331 4.60 5.74 3.40
C THR A 331 3.16 6.22 3.65
N PRO A 332 2.95 7.36 4.34
CA PRO A 332 1.61 7.90 4.59
C PRO A 332 0.91 8.34 3.32
N GLU A 333 -0.34 7.94 3.15
CA GLU A 333 -1.12 8.28 1.96
C GLU A 333 -2.11 9.38 2.30
N VAL A 334 -1.75 10.63 2.00
CA VAL A 334 -2.63 11.79 2.20
C VAL A 334 -3.42 12.03 0.92
N PHE A 335 -4.75 12.04 1.03
CA PHE A 335 -5.63 12.24 -0.11
C PHE A 335 -6.90 12.98 0.29
N ARG A 336 -7.51 13.63 -0.69
CA ARG A 336 -8.87 14.16 -0.58
C ARG A 336 -9.84 13.19 -1.23
N ALA A 337 -10.86 12.76 -0.52
CA ALA A 337 -11.92 11.92 -1.06
C ALA A 337 -13.16 12.77 -1.31
N CYS A 338 -13.74 12.74 -2.52
CA CYS A 338 -14.98 13.44 -2.81
C CYS A 338 -16.01 12.49 -3.41
N ASP A 339 -17.23 12.51 -2.88
CA ASP A 339 -18.33 11.78 -3.48
C ASP A 339 -18.83 12.52 -4.72
N THR A 340 -18.90 11.82 -5.84
CA THR A 340 -19.41 12.36 -7.10
C THR A 340 -20.89 12.02 -7.26
N ASP A 341 -21.66 12.87 -7.92
CA ASP A 341 -23.08 12.58 -8.20
C ASP A 341 -23.24 11.59 -9.39
N SER A 342 -22.13 11.00 -9.88
CA SER A 342 -22.09 10.16 -11.08
C SER A 342 -21.65 8.73 -10.79
N ASP A 343 -22.39 7.75 -11.31
CA ASP A 343 -22.01 6.33 -11.26
C ASP A 343 -20.89 5.97 -12.25
N THR A 344 -20.44 6.92 -13.08
CA THR A 344 -19.45 6.68 -14.15
C THR A 344 -18.05 6.34 -13.64
N VAL A 345 -17.72 6.68 -12.39
CA VAL A 345 -16.43 6.31 -11.75
C VAL A 345 -16.25 4.78 -11.71
N VAL A 346 -17.35 4.04 -11.61
CA VAL A 346 -17.34 2.56 -11.59
C VAL A 346 -17.04 1.96 -12.97
N GLN A 347 -17.21 2.73 -14.05
CA GLN A 347 -17.10 2.26 -15.44
C GLN A 347 -15.72 2.50 -16.07
N ASN A 348 -14.68 2.74 -15.25
CA ASN A 348 -13.32 2.95 -15.76
C ASN A 348 -12.81 1.71 -16.53
N PRO A 349 -12.40 1.86 -17.80
CA PRO A 349 -12.00 0.71 -18.61
C PRO A 349 -10.59 0.21 -18.30
N PHE A 350 -9.77 0.93 -17.53
CA PHE A 350 -8.36 0.63 -17.24
C PHE A 350 -8.13 -0.05 -15.89
N TYR A 351 -9.02 0.16 -14.94
CA TYR A 351 -9.01 -0.56 -13.67
C TYR A 351 -10.40 -0.60 -13.07
N THR A 352 -10.63 -1.54 -12.17
CA THR A 352 -11.88 -1.64 -11.39
C THR A 352 -11.56 -1.40 -9.94
N LYS A 353 -12.39 -0.61 -9.24
CA LYS A 353 -12.30 -0.53 -7.78
C LYS A 353 -12.41 -1.94 -7.17
N GLY A 354 -11.50 -2.26 -6.27
CA GLY A 354 -11.35 -3.55 -5.64
C GLY A 354 -11.26 -3.47 -4.11
N LEU A 355 -10.47 -4.38 -3.55
CA LEU A 355 -10.18 -4.45 -2.12
C LEU A 355 -9.01 -3.51 -1.78
N GLY A 356 -8.96 -3.01 -0.55
CA GLY A 356 -7.98 -2.03 -0.08
C GLY A 356 -8.63 -0.73 0.38
N LEU A 357 -7.87 0.37 0.36
CA LEU A 357 -8.30 1.70 0.81
C LEU A 357 -9.70 2.10 0.28
N GLU A 358 -9.91 1.92 -1.02
CA GLU A 358 -11.15 2.30 -1.71
C GLU A 358 -12.40 1.56 -1.21
N SER A 359 -12.24 0.42 -0.54
CA SER A 359 -13.36 -0.37 -0.02
C SER A 359 -14.02 0.22 1.24
N PHE A 360 -13.39 1.24 1.84
CA PHE A 360 -13.94 2.00 2.97
C PHE A 360 -14.78 3.20 2.53
N PHE A 361 -14.81 3.49 1.24
CA PHE A 361 -15.51 4.65 0.67
C PHE A 361 -16.66 4.19 -0.25
N THR A 362 -17.43 5.15 -0.76
CA THR A 362 -18.55 4.85 -1.64
C THR A 362 -18.03 4.48 -3.05
N PRO A 363 -18.82 3.71 -3.84
CA PRO A 363 -18.43 3.36 -5.20
C PRO A 363 -18.15 4.58 -6.10
N ASN A 364 -18.82 5.70 -5.83
CA ASN A 364 -18.75 6.98 -6.55
C ASN A 364 -17.75 7.99 -5.97
N THR A 365 -16.92 7.62 -4.99
CA THR A 365 -15.86 8.49 -4.46
C THR A 365 -14.68 8.63 -5.45
N ASN A 366 -14.19 9.82 -5.69
CA ASN A 366 -12.87 10.04 -6.31
C ASN A 366 -11.82 10.35 -5.23
N PHE A 367 -10.56 10.05 -5.52
CA PHE A 367 -9.44 10.21 -4.60
C PHE A 367 -8.37 11.07 -5.25
N ALA A 368 -8.16 12.26 -4.69
CA ALA A 368 -7.10 13.18 -5.10
C ALA A 368 -5.91 13.08 -4.15
N PHE A 369 -4.89 12.30 -4.53
CA PHE A 369 -3.69 12.08 -3.73
C PHE A 369 -2.76 13.29 -3.76
N GLN A 370 -2.13 13.56 -2.62
CA GLN A 370 -1.06 14.54 -2.46
C GLN A 370 0.30 13.84 -2.54
N ASN A 371 1.37 14.63 -2.72
CA ASN A 371 2.73 14.11 -2.68
C ASN A 371 2.98 13.41 -1.34
N SER A 372 3.45 12.16 -1.40
CA SER A 372 3.79 11.37 -0.22
C SER A 372 5.32 11.31 -0.03
N THR A 373 5.76 10.94 1.16
CA THR A 373 7.15 10.68 1.48
C THR A 373 7.23 9.52 2.46
N THR A 374 8.11 8.57 2.19
CA THR A 374 8.41 7.48 3.11
C THR A 374 9.08 8.04 4.36
N LEU A 375 8.48 7.79 5.51
CA LEU A 375 9.02 8.13 6.82
C LEU A 375 9.74 6.93 7.39
N THR A 376 10.90 7.15 8.01
CA THR A 376 11.66 6.11 8.70
C THR A 376 11.81 6.48 10.18
N VAL A 377 11.40 5.58 11.05
CA VAL A 377 11.56 5.68 12.50
C VAL A 377 12.72 4.79 12.92
N ASN A 378 13.71 5.39 13.58
CA ASN A 378 14.86 4.67 14.11
C ASN A 378 14.56 4.20 15.54
N ILE A 379 14.33 2.90 15.71
CA ILE A 379 13.98 2.29 16.99
C ILE A 379 15.26 1.78 17.67
N PRO A 380 15.57 2.23 18.89
CA PRO A 380 16.75 1.76 19.62
C PRO A 380 16.73 0.23 19.81
N ARG A 381 17.81 -0.43 19.38
CA ARG A 381 17.99 -1.88 19.46
C ARG A 381 19.11 -2.22 20.44
N PRO A 382 18.81 -2.88 21.57
CA PRO A 382 19.82 -3.18 22.58
C PRO A 382 20.83 -4.24 22.10
N GLY A 383 22.09 -4.06 22.48
CA GLY A 383 23.17 -5.01 22.22
C GLY A 383 23.27 -6.10 23.29
N LEU A 384 23.47 -7.34 22.87
CA LEU A 384 23.64 -8.50 23.76
C LEU A 384 24.95 -8.47 24.55
N GLU A 385 25.95 -7.71 24.09
CA GLU A 385 27.25 -7.55 24.76
C GLU A 385 27.14 -7.06 26.22
N SER A 386 26.13 -6.22 26.49
CA SER A 386 25.91 -5.65 27.82
C SER A 386 24.98 -6.51 28.68
N TYR A 387 24.39 -7.58 28.13
CA TYR A 387 23.35 -8.35 28.80
C TYR A 387 23.84 -8.96 30.12
N GLN A 388 25.00 -9.62 30.12
CA GLN A 388 25.57 -10.23 31.33
C GLN A 388 25.90 -9.18 32.39
N THR A 389 26.49 -8.05 31.98
CA THR A 389 26.82 -6.94 32.87
C THR A 389 25.58 -6.37 33.53
N VAL A 390 24.51 -6.14 32.76
CA VAL A 390 23.21 -5.66 33.27
C VAL A 390 22.58 -6.68 34.20
N GLN A 391 22.63 -7.97 33.86
CA GLN A 391 22.07 -9.05 34.67
C GLN A 391 22.77 -9.15 36.04
N TYR A 392 24.11 -9.22 36.05
CA TYR A 392 24.88 -9.34 37.30
C TYR A 392 24.78 -8.08 38.17
N SER A 393 24.82 -6.90 37.56
CA SER A 393 24.66 -5.63 38.31
C SER A 393 23.26 -5.50 38.92
N SER A 394 22.21 -5.82 38.16
CA SER A 394 20.83 -5.80 38.67
C SER A 394 20.65 -6.80 39.83
N MET A 395 21.18 -8.02 39.68
CA MET A 395 21.15 -9.02 40.75
C MET A 395 21.90 -8.54 42.00
N ALA A 396 23.08 -7.94 41.84
CA ALA A 396 23.84 -7.38 42.95
C ALA A 396 23.05 -6.29 43.68
N ILE A 397 22.45 -5.34 42.95
CA ILE A 397 21.63 -4.27 43.52
C ILE A 397 20.44 -4.84 44.31
N ILE A 398 19.73 -5.83 43.76
CA ILE A 398 18.60 -6.48 44.44
C ILE A 398 19.08 -7.17 45.72
N VAL A 399 20.19 -7.91 45.67
CA VAL A 399 20.75 -8.60 46.84
C VAL A 399 21.19 -7.59 47.91
N PHE A 400 21.88 -6.51 47.53
CA PHE A 400 22.26 -5.45 48.48
C PHE A 400 21.04 -4.75 49.08
N GLY A 401 20.02 -4.47 48.27
CA GLY A 401 18.74 -3.92 48.74
C GLY A 401 18.05 -4.85 49.73
N LEU A 402 18.03 -6.16 49.45
CA LEU A 402 17.46 -7.17 50.35
C LEU A 402 18.24 -7.25 51.66
N ILE A 403 19.58 -7.31 51.61
CA ILE A 403 20.44 -7.32 52.81
C ILE A 403 20.21 -6.06 53.64
N TYR A 404 20.12 -4.90 53.00
CA TYR A 404 19.84 -3.63 53.67
C TYR A 404 18.49 -3.65 54.39
N LEU A 405 17.42 -4.10 53.71
CA LEU A 405 16.08 -4.20 54.30
C LEU A 405 16.05 -5.19 55.47
N LEU A 406 16.66 -6.37 55.32
CA LEU A 406 16.74 -7.36 56.39
C LEU A 406 17.55 -6.81 57.58
N SER A 407 18.69 -6.18 57.33
CA SER A 407 19.49 -5.53 58.37
C SER A 407 18.67 -4.48 59.12
N LYS A 408 17.93 -3.65 58.39
CA LYS A 408 17.06 -2.64 59.00
C LYS A 408 15.91 -3.27 59.79
N MET A 409 15.31 -4.36 59.33
CA MET A 409 14.22 -5.04 60.06
C MET A 409 14.71 -5.73 61.35
N PHE A 410 15.86 -6.40 61.31
CA PHE A 410 16.35 -7.19 62.44
C PHE A 410 17.23 -6.40 63.41
N PHE A 411 17.85 -5.30 62.98
CA PHE A 411 18.75 -4.48 63.81
C PHE A 411 18.24 -3.07 64.11
N SER A 412 17.07 -2.65 63.60
CA SER A 412 16.44 -1.40 64.08
C SER A 412 15.90 -1.61 65.49
N LYS A 413 16.56 -0.99 66.48
CA LYS A 413 16.05 -0.92 67.84
C LYS A 413 14.69 -0.22 67.85
N PRO A 414 13.73 -0.66 68.69
CA PRO A 414 12.43 0.00 68.80
C PRO A 414 12.64 1.47 69.16
N GLN A 415 12.11 2.34 68.31
CA GLN A 415 12.09 3.78 68.53
C GLN A 415 11.26 4.02 69.80
N GLN A 416 11.92 4.35 70.91
CA GLN A 416 11.24 4.80 72.12
C GLN A 416 10.47 6.06 71.76
N THR A 417 9.15 5.94 71.63
CA THR A 417 8.22 7.06 71.64
C THR A 417 8.36 7.77 72.99
N THR A 418 9.12 8.87 73.02
CA THR A 418 9.14 9.78 74.15
C THR A 418 7.78 10.47 74.24
N ALA A 419 6.97 10.01 75.19
CA ALA A 419 5.73 10.67 75.58
C ALA A 419 6.02 12.10 76.05
N SER A 420 5.49 13.07 75.30
CA SER A 420 5.39 14.47 75.72
C SER A 420 4.59 14.55 77.03
N LYS A 421 5.25 14.91 78.13
CA LYS A 421 4.60 15.26 79.40
C LYS A 421 3.98 16.65 79.29
N SER A 422 2.66 16.67 79.13
CA SER A 422 1.82 17.84 79.36
C SER A 422 1.55 18.02 80.87
N LYS A 423 1.67 19.28 81.32
CA LYS A 423 1.01 19.93 82.47
C LYS A 423 1.15 19.35 83.90
N LYS A 424 1.73 20.17 84.78
CA LYS A 424 1.06 20.57 86.03
C LYS A 424 1.15 22.09 86.22
N ILE A 425 -0.02 22.71 86.21
CA ILE A 425 -0.30 24.07 86.68
C ILE A 425 -0.50 23.96 88.20
N ASN A 426 0.12 24.85 88.96
CA ASN A 426 -0.39 25.35 90.24
C ASN A 426 -0.38 26.87 90.15
#